data_AF-A0A2E8YR93-F1
#
_entry.id   AF-A0A2E8YR93-F1
#
_cell.length_a   1.000
_cell.length_b   1.000
_cell.length_c   1.000
_cell.angle_alpha   90.00
_cell.angle_beta   90.00
_cell.angle_gamma   90.00
#
_symmetry.space_group_name_H-M   'P 1'
#
loop_
_entity.id
_entity.type
_entity.pdbx_description
1 polymer ?
#
loop_
_entity_poly.entity_id
_entity_poly.type
_entity_poly.pdbx_seq_one_letter_code
_entity_poly.pdbx_strand_id
1 'polypeptide(L)'
;MVFELSHNPTTDDYVQRFQLENKVAQGRLVRLGDTINKILKTRDYPHEVAVLLGEIQVIAGLMAGVLKFKGVLSIQIKGDGAIKMLMVDVTNEGAMRGLAKFDLEKLEELSKKLSIGPQNSVPRFLGNGYFVLTVDQGQGSDPYQGVIELEGATLSECAQKYLSQSAQIDAMLKVAVSKTQGKDGSNWRGGGLMLQKLAPTGLQRMSGEQRELESEDCWRRAIIFLGSCTNEELLDSDLHPHLLLYRLFSEDGVRVFNFSSLFMKCR
;
A
#
# COMPACT_ATOMS: atom_id res chain seq x y z
N MET A 1 11.43 -25.34 -13.23
CA MET A 1 11.75 -25.45 -11.80
C MET A 1 10.44 -25.81 -11.12
N VAL A 2 10.40 -26.94 -10.42
CA VAL A 2 9.16 -27.56 -9.90
C VAL A 2 8.69 -26.74 -8.69
N PHE A 3 7.45 -26.25 -8.72
CA PHE A 3 6.82 -25.57 -7.60
C PHE A 3 6.43 -26.61 -6.54
N GLU A 4 7.25 -26.81 -5.52
CA GLU A 4 6.81 -27.47 -4.29
C GLU A 4 5.92 -26.51 -3.49
N LEU A 5 4.61 -26.72 -3.58
CA LEU A 5 3.59 -26.05 -2.77
C LEU A 5 3.56 -26.71 -1.38
N SER A 6 4.55 -26.44 -0.53
CA SER A 6 4.62 -27.00 0.83
C SER A 6 4.55 -25.94 1.93
N HIS A 7 3.40 -25.28 2.07
CA HIS A 7 2.82 -24.79 3.33
C HIS A 7 1.57 -24.02 2.97
N ASN A 8 0.45 -24.30 3.63
CA ASN A 8 -0.78 -23.53 3.49
C ASN A 8 -0.48 -22.09 3.97
N PRO A 9 -0.26 -21.11 3.07
CA PRO A 9 0.03 -19.77 3.51
C PRO A 9 -1.29 -19.16 3.97
N THR A 10 -1.25 -18.38 5.04
CA THR A 10 -2.31 -17.40 5.33
C THR A 10 -2.64 -16.67 4.03
N THR A 11 -3.87 -16.81 3.52
CA THR A 11 -4.34 -16.16 2.29
C THR A 11 -4.45 -14.64 2.42
N ASP A 12 -4.26 -14.14 3.64
CA ASP A 12 -4.37 -12.74 4.03
C ASP A 12 -3.36 -12.37 5.11
N ASP A 13 -3.32 -11.08 5.40
CA ASP A 13 -2.52 -10.47 6.46
C ASP A 13 -1.03 -10.71 6.28
N TYR A 14 -0.54 -10.38 5.09
CA TYR A 14 0.86 -10.53 4.73
C TYR A 14 1.40 -9.41 3.85
N VAL A 15 2.73 -9.34 3.81
CA VAL A 15 3.53 -8.67 2.76
C VAL A 15 4.32 -9.73 2.01
N GLN A 16 4.11 -9.84 0.70
CA GLN A 16 4.84 -10.69 -0.23
C GLN A 16 5.81 -9.83 -1.03
N ARG A 17 7.12 -10.02 -0.79
CA ARG A 17 8.16 -9.36 -1.58
C ARG A 17 8.39 -10.13 -2.88
N PHE A 18 8.64 -9.41 -3.96
CA PHE A 18 9.04 -10.01 -5.23
C PHE A 18 10.02 -9.11 -5.98
N GLN A 19 10.67 -9.66 -7.00
CA GLN A 19 11.58 -8.93 -7.87
C GLN A 19 11.42 -9.42 -9.31
N LEU A 20 11.48 -8.50 -10.27
CA LEU A 20 11.47 -8.84 -11.69
C LEU A 20 12.85 -9.38 -12.09
N GLU A 21 12.89 -10.44 -12.90
CA GLU A 21 14.15 -11.11 -13.27
C GLU A 21 15.05 -10.21 -14.14
N ASN A 22 14.46 -9.29 -14.91
CA ASN A 22 15.18 -8.23 -15.64
C ASN A 22 15.88 -7.19 -14.71
N LYS A 23 15.63 -7.25 -13.39
CA LYS A 23 16.16 -6.37 -12.34
C LYS A 23 15.83 -4.89 -12.52
N VAL A 24 14.79 -4.56 -13.29
CA VAL A 24 14.33 -3.18 -13.46
C VAL A 24 13.54 -2.69 -12.24
N ALA A 25 12.85 -3.60 -11.54
CA ALA A 25 12.03 -3.27 -10.40
C ALA A 25 12.02 -4.37 -9.35
N GLN A 26 11.84 -3.96 -8.11
CA GLN A 26 11.38 -4.82 -7.02
C GLN A 26 9.98 -4.42 -6.60
N GLY A 27 9.19 -5.34 -6.10
CA GLY A 27 7.82 -5.06 -5.72
C GLY A 27 7.38 -5.72 -4.42
N ARG A 28 6.21 -5.27 -3.96
CA ARG A 28 5.56 -5.77 -2.75
C ARG A 28 4.07 -5.88 -3.00
N LEU A 29 3.50 -7.03 -2.65
CA LEU A 29 2.06 -7.28 -2.61
C LEU A 29 1.64 -7.38 -1.16
N VAL A 30 0.64 -6.60 -0.76
CA VAL A 30 0.00 -6.66 0.55
C VAL A 30 -1.42 -7.13 0.36
N ARG A 31 -1.84 -8.08 1.21
CA ARG A 31 -3.26 -8.39 1.41
C ARG A 31 -3.57 -8.37 2.88
N LEU A 32 -4.66 -7.71 3.23
CA LEU A 32 -5.20 -7.58 4.56
C LEU A 32 -6.64 -8.11 4.55
N GLY A 33 -6.93 -9.03 5.44
CA GLY A 33 -8.26 -9.60 5.67
C GLY A 33 -8.69 -9.36 7.12
N ASP A 34 -8.35 -10.30 8.00
CA ASP A 34 -8.75 -10.23 9.41
C ASP A 34 -8.22 -8.99 10.12
N THR A 35 -6.98 -8.60 9.84
CA THR A 35 -6.33 -7.47 10.50
C THR A 35 -7.04 -6.15 10.20
N ILE A 36 -7.27 -5.84 8.93
CA ILE A 36 -7.98 -4.62 8.53
C ILE A 36 -9.44 -4.67 9.01
N ASN A 37 -10.09 -5.83 8.92
CA ASN A 37 -11.47 -6.00 9.36
C ASN A 37 -11.64 -5.73 10.86
N LYS A 38 -10.76 -6.27 11.71
CA LYS A 38 -10.77 -6.03 13.16
C LYS A 38 -10.54 -4.55 13.49
N ILE A 39 -9.56 -3.92 12.86
CA ILE A 39 -9.25 -2.49 13.08
C ILE A 39 -10.45 -1.61 12.71
N LEU A 40 -11.07 -1.85 11.54
CA LEU A 40 -12.18 -1.04 11.07
C LEU A 40 -13.49 -1.30 11.83
N LYS A 41 -13.77 -2.56 12.25
CA LYS A 41 -14.98 -2.91 13.02
C LYS A 41 -14.92 -2.46 14.49
N THR A 42 -13.74 -2.20 15.05
CA THR A 42 -13.60 -1.81 16.46
C THR A 42 -14.40 -0.54 16.82
N ARG A 43 -14.59 0.39 15.88
CA ARG A 43 -15.32 1.65 16.09
C ARG A 43 -16.51 1.86 15.13
N ASP A 44 -16.85 0.84 14.36
CA ASP A 44 -17.90 0.88 13.32
C ASP A 44 -17.88 2.17 12.47
N TYR A 45 -16.74 2.40 11.81
CA TYR A 45 -16.54 3.61 11.02
C TYR A 45 -17.54 3.73 9.85
N PRO A 46 -18.02 4.95 9.55
CA PRO A 46 -18.75 5.21 8.31
C PRO A 46 -17.94 4.76 7.09
N HIS A 47 -18.64 4.35 6.03
CA HIS A 47 -18.02 3.73 4.85
C HIS A 47 -16.80 4.48 4.33
N GLU A 48 -16.91 5.79 4.09
CA GLU A 48 -15.83 6.62 3.53
C GLU A 48 -14.60 6.70 4.45
N VAL A 49 -14.83 6.77 5.77
CA VAL A 49 -13.74 6.79 6.76
C VAL A 49 -13.05 5.42 6.80
N ALA A 50 -13.83 4.34 6.73
CA ALA A 50 -13.31 2.99 6.76
C ALA A 50 -12.46 2.66 5.52
N VAL A 51 -12.90 3.09 4.32
CA VAL A 51 -12.14 2.95 3.07
C VAL A 51 -10.80 3.67 3.19
N LEU A 52 -10.79 4.97 3.53
CA LEU A 52 -9.55 5.76 3.60
C LEU A 52 -8.61 5.29 4.71
N LEU A 53 -9.13 4.92 5.89
CA LEU A 53 -8.31 4.34 6.95
C LEU A 53 -7.75 2.96 6.54
N GLY A 54 -8.51 2.18 5.77
CA GLY A 54 -8.04 0.94 5.19
C GLY A 54 -6.93 1.15 4.16
N GLU A 55 -7.07 2.16 3.29
CA GLU A 55 -6.07 2.47 2.26
C GLU A 55 -4.73 2.82 2.92
N ILE A 56 -4.75 3.65 3.99
CA ILE A 56 -3.53 3.95 4.75
C ILE A 56 -2.94 2.72 5.43
N GLN A 57 -3.76 1.77 5.90
CA GLN A 57 -3.23 0.51 6.45
C GLN A 57 -2.47 -0.28 5.38
N VAL A 58 -3.04 -0.42 4.18
CA VAL A 58 -2.37 -1.10 3.07
C VAL A 58 -1.08 -0.37 2.68
N ILE A 59 -1.12 0.96 2.55
CA ILE A 59 0.04 1.80 2.23
C ILE A 59 1.14 1.64 3.30
N ALA A 60 0.78 1.66 4.59
CA ALA A 60 1.73 1.45 5.67
C ALA A 60 2.42 0.08 5.57
N GLY A 61 1.67 -0.98 5.25
CA GLY A 61 2.24 -2.31 5.00
C GLY A 61 3.20 -2.34 3.81
N LEU A 62 2.88 -1.66 2.72
CA LEU A 62 3.75 -1.54 1.54
C LEU A 62 5.04 -0.78 1.87
N MET A 63 4.93 0.35 2.58
CA MET A 63 6.06 1.23 2.93
C MET A 63 6.95 0.63 4.01
N ALA A 64 6.40 -0.15 4.95
CA ALA A 64 7.18 -0.77 6.02
C ALA A 64 8.29 -1.69 5.47
N GLY A 65 8.00 -2.40 4.37
CA GLY A 65 8.99 -3.23 3.71
C GLY A 65 10.09 -2.45 2.96
N VAL A 66 9.88 -1.16 2.69
CA VAL A 66 10.81 -0.29 1.92
C VAL A 66 11.87 0.31 2.84
N LEU A 67 11.43 0.91 3.95
CA LEU A 67 12.27 1.80 4.77
C LEU A 67 13.19 1.08 5.77
N LYS A 68 13.19 -0.26 5.82
CA LYS A 68 14.08 -1.10 6.64
C LYS A 68 14.41 -0.50 8.03
N PHE A 69 13.44 -0.50 8.93
CA PHE A 69 13.57 0.07 10.27
C PHE A 69 13.45 -1.02 11.36
N LYS A 70 13.89 -0.70 12.58
CA LYS A 70 13.68 -1.52 13.78
C LYS A 70 12.93 -0.70 14.82
N GLY A 71 11.60 -0.79 14.84
CA GLY A 71 10.77 0.04 15.70
C GLY A 71 9.36 0.21 15.14
N VAL A 72 8.92 1.45 14.98
CA VAL A 72 7.57 1.81 14.52
C VAL A 72 7.63 2.78 13.35
N LEU A 73 6.91 2.45 12.28
CA LEU A 73 6.57 3.36 11.20
C LEU A 73 5.15 3.86 11.44
N SER A 74 5.00 5.18 11.52
CA SER A 74 3.72 5.86 11.71
C SER A 74 3.41 6.71 10.49
N ILE A 75 2.25 6.47 9.86
CA ILE A 75 1.68 7.36 8.85
C ILE A 75 0.55 8.14 9.51
N GLN A 76 0.63 9.47 9.45
CA GLN A 76 -0.40 10.37 9.94
C GLN A 76 -0.77 11.35 8.85
N ILE A 77 -2.06 11.40 8.53
CA ILE A 77 -2.64 12.41 7.65
C ILE A 77 -3.49 13.32 8.50
N LYS A 78 -3.25 14.63 8.41
CA LYS A 78 -4.10 15.65 9.02
C LYS A 78 -4.65 16.52 7.92
N GLY A 79 -5.94 16.84 8.01
CA GLY A 79 -6.62 17.68 7.06
C GLY A 79 -7.68 18.56 7.70
N ASP A 80 -8.12 19.57 6.97
CA ASP A 80 -9.17 20.50 7.38
C ASP A 80 -10.59 20.09 6.93
N GLY A 81 -10.72 18.98 6.19
CA GLY A 81 -11.99 18.40 5.71
C GLY A 81 -12.85 17.73 6.79
N ALA A 82 -13.81 16.89 6.37
CA ALA A 82 -14.68 16.14 7.29
C ALA A 82 -13.91 15.07 8.07
N ILE A 83 -12.88 14.46 7.45
CA ILE A 83 -11.93 13.57 8.10
C ILE A 83 -10.74 14.42 8.55
N LYS A 84 -10.63 14.64 9.86
CA LYS A 84 -9.62 15.51 10.46
C LYS A 84 -8.26 14.83 10.59
N MET A 85 -8.27 13.53 10.83
CA MET A 85 -7.05 12.78 11.04
C MET A 85 -7.23 11.31 10.66
N LEU A 86 -6.25 10.76 9.95
CA LEU A 86 -6.01 9.33 9.82
C LEU A 86 -4.64 9.04 10.40
N MET A 87 -4.51 7.96 11.17
CA MET A 87 -3.23 7.52 11.72
C MET A 87 -3.15 6.01 11.67
N VAL A 88 -2.03 5.49 11.18
CA VAL A 88 -1.70 4.07 11.19
C VAL A 88 -0.27 3.90 11.67
N ASP A 89 -0.08 2.95 12.58
CA ASP A 89 1.24 2.50 12.98
C ASP A 89 1.45 1.06 12.54
N VAL A 90 2.65 0.76 12.04
CA VAL A 90 3.12 -0.58 11.73
C VAL A 90 4.51 -0.79 12.31
N THR A 91 4.66 -1.87 13.07
CA THR A 91 5.96 -2.24 13.64
C THR A 91 6.77 -3.07 12.66
N ASN A 92 8.08 -3.19 12.88
CA ASN A 92 8.93 -4.08 12.09
C ASN A 92 8.53 -5.58 12.19
N GLU A 93 7.75 -5.95 13.22
CA GLU A 93 7.20 -7.31 13.41
C GLU A 93 5.87 -7.51 12.66
N GLY A 94 5.30 -6.45 12.08
CA GLY A 94 4.01 -6.50 11.38
C GLY A 94 2.80 -6.20 12.25
N ALA A 95 2.99 -5.87 13.54
CA ALA A 95 1.89 -5.40 14.38
C ALA A 95 1.35 -4.05 13.85
N MET A 96 0.05 -3.98 13.59
CA MET A 96 -0.65 -2.83 13.02
C MET A 96 -1.75 -2.31 13.93
N ARG A 97 -1.95 -1.00 13.91
CA ARG A 97 -3.13 -0.31 14.47
C ARG A 97 -3.51 0.88 13.62
N GLY A 98 -4.78 1.26 13.66
CA GLY A 98 -5.31 2.41 12.93
C GLY A 98 -6.33 3.18 13.75
N LEU A 99 -6.37 4.50 13.56
CA LEU A 99 -7.34 5.41 14.16
C LEU A 99 -7.70 6.50 13.16
N ALA A 100 -8.99 6.82 13.09
CA ALA A 100 -9.50 8.01 12.43
C ALA A 100 -10.21 8.95 13.40
N LYS A 101 -10.09 10.26 13.16
CA LYS A 101 -10.92 11.33 13.74
C LYS A 101 -11.67 12.04 12.61
N PHE A 102 -12.97 12.20 12.77
CA PHE A 102 -13.85 12.78 11.76
C PHE A 102 -15.02 13.52 12.40
N ASP A 103 -15.66 14.38 11.61
CA ASP A 103 -16.87 15.12 11.93
C ASP A 103 -18.05 14.45 11.21
N LEU A 104 -18.95 13.82 11.97
CA LEU A 104 -20.04 13.00 11.41
C LEU A 104 -21.03 13.85 10.61
N GLU A 105 -21.39 15.04 11.09
CA GLU A 105 -22.39 15.90 10.44
C GLU A 105 -21.88 16.36 9.07
N LYS A 106 -20.63 16.81 9.00
CA LYS A 106 -19.99 17.22 7.73
C LYS A 106 -19.83 16.04 6.79
N LEU A 107 -19.49 14.86 7.32
CA LEU A 107 -19.34 13.66 6.51
C LEU A 107 -20.66 13.25 5.86
N GLU A 108 -21.76 13.28 6.60
CA GLU A 108 -23.10 12.98 6.08
C GLU A 108 -23.54 13.99 5.01
N GLU A 109 -23.26 15.28 5.20
CA GLU A 109 -23.57 16.31 4.21
C GLU A 109 -22.81 16.08 2.90
N LEU A 110 -21.51 15.76 3.00
CA LEU A 110 -20.68 15.44 1.83
C LEU A 110 -21.11 14.14 1.15
N SER A 111 -21.60 13.16 1.92
CA SER A 111 -22.04 11.86 1.40
C SER A 111 -23.37 11.97 0.65
N LYS A 112 -24.25 12.91 1.02
CA LYS A 112 -25.53 13.15 0.32
C LYS A 112 -25.37 13.81 -1.06
N LYS A 113 -24.28 14.55 -1.28
CA LYS A 113 -23.96 15.18 -2.56
C LYS A 113 -23.33 14.14 -3.51
N LEU A 114 -24.15 13.26 -4.11
CA LEU A 114 -23.70 12.17 -4.99
C LEU A 114 -23.63 12.61 -6.47
N SER A 115 -22.45 12.50 -7.10
CA SER A 115 -22.28 12.33 -8.57
C SER A 115 -20.83 12.10 -9.03
N ILE A 116 -19.83 12.01 -8.14
CA ILE A 116 -18.42 11.84 -8.54
C ILE A 116 -17.87 10.62 -7.83
N GLY A 117 -17.30 9.68 -8.59
CA GLY A 117 -16.77 8.39 -8.13
C GLY A 117 -15.55 8.51 -7.21
N PRO A 118 -14.79 7.42 -6.97
CA PRO A 118 -13.68 7.39 -6.00
C PRO A 118 -12.49 8.31 -6.36
N GLN A 119 -12.50 8.86 -7.58
CA GLN A 119 -11.57 9.88 -8.05
C GLN A 119 -11.78 11.17 -7.24
N ASN A 120 -10.76 11.66 -6.54
CA ASN A 120 -10.77 12.84 -5.65
C ASN A 120 -11.25 12.63 -4.21
N SER A 121 -11.07 11.43 -3.64
CA SER A 121 -11.40 11.15 -2.23
C SER A 121 -10.63 12.05 -1.25
N VAL A 122 -9.37 12.38 -1.55
CA VAL A 122 -8.50 13.20 -0.70
C VAL A 122 -9.01 14.63 -0.55
N PRO A 123 -9.08 15.46 -1.60
CA PRO A 123 -9.54 16.85 -1.46
C PRO A 123 -10.99 16.93 -0.98
N ARG A 124 -11.81 15.90 -1.26
CA ARG A 124 -13.21 15.86 -0.83
C ARG A 124 -13.36 15.63 0.68
N PHE A 125 -12.71 14.61 1.23
CA PHE A 125 -12.95 14.19 2.61
C PHE A 125 -11.90 14.72 3.58
N LEU A 126 -10.64 14.81 3.15
CA LEU A 126 -9.52 15.28 3.98
C LEU A 126 -9.27 16.78 3.78
N GLY A 127 -9.63 17.35 2.63
CA GLY A 127 -9.37 18.75 2.32
C GLY A 127 -7.89 19.03 2.13
N ASN A 128 -7.43 20.19 2.59
CA ASN A 128 -6.01 20.54 2.60
C ASN A 128 -5.35 20.08 3.90
N GLY A 129 -4.06 19.77 3.84
CA GLY A 129 -3.32 19.41 5.04
C GLY A 129 -1.98 18.79 4.73
N TYR A 130 -1.57 17.82 5.55
CA TYR A 130 -0.23 17.23 5.48
C TYR A 130 -0.26 15.72 5.61
N PHE A 131 0.62 15.08 4.85
CA PHE A 131 0.99 13.67 5.01
C PHE A 131 2.31 13.61 5.76
N VAL A 132 2.31 12.97 6.91
CA VAL A 132 3.45 12.82 7.80
C VAL A 132 3.80 11.34 7.90
N LEU A 133 5.06 10.99 7.64
CA LEU A 133 5.59 9.68 7.95
C LEU A 133 6.72 9.82 8.95
N THR A 134 6.60 9.09 10.05
CA THR A 134 7.61 9.03 11.12
C THR A 134 8.14 7.61 11.22
N VAL A 135 9.47 7.47 11.28
CA VAL A 135 10.16 6.22 11.60
C VAL A 135 10.86 6.41 12.94
N ASP A 136 10.32 5.79 13.96
CA ASP A 136 10.92 5.73 15.30
C ASP A 136 11.64 4.39 15.44
N GLN A 137 12.97 4.43 15.65
CA GLN A 137 13.80 3.23 15.81
C GLN A 137 14.07 2.87 17.28
N GLY A 138 13.41 3.55 18.23
CA GLY A 138 13.54 3.32 19.66
C GLY A 138 14.67 4.11 20.33
N GLN A 139 15.07 3.69 21.53
CA GLN A 139 16.04 4.43 22.35
C GLN A 139 17.42 4.49 21.69
N GLY A 140 17.98 5.70 21.61
CA GLY A 140 19.34 5.95 21.11
C GLY A 140 19.42 6.40 19.65
N SER A 141 18.28 6.60 18.98
CA SER A 141 18.20 7.15 17.62
C SER A 141 17.15 8.24 17.54
N ASP A 142 17.49 9.35 16.86
CA ASP A 142 16.51 10.38 16.57
C ASP A 142 15.47 9.85 15.57
N PRO A 143 14.17 10.09 15.80
CA PRO A 143 13.14 9.67 14.87
C PRO A 143 13.30 10.42 13.55
N TYR A 144 13.24 9.68 12.44
CA TYR A 144 13.15 10.29 11.11
C TYR A 144 11.70 10.69 10.86
N GLN A 145 11.49 11.91 10.39
CA GLN A 145 10.16 12.38 10.01
C GLN A 145 10.22 13.09 8.66
N GLY A 146 9.42 12.59 7.71
CA GLY A 146 9.16 13.29 6.45
C GLY A 146 7.75 13.88 6.47
N VAL A 147 7.60 15.09 5.95
CA VAL A 147 6.32 15.80 5.87
C VAL A 147 6.17 16.35 4.46
N ILE A 148 5.04 16.10 3.84
CA ILE A 148 4.64 16.73 2.57
C ILE A 148 3.23 17.29 2.69
N GLU A 149 2.89 18.22 1.80
CA GLU A 149 1.52 18.67 1.63
C GLU A 149 0.64 17.53 1.11
N LEU A 150 -0.61 17.51 1.57
CA LEU A 150 -1.59 16.51 1.15
C LEU A 150 -2.12 16.89 -0.24
N GLU A 151 -1.39 16.49 -1.27
CA GLU A 151 -1.73 16.78 -2.65
C GLU A 151 -1.95 15.50 -3.46
N GLY A 152 -3.02 15.44 -4.23
CA GLY A 152 -3.36 14.31 -5.10
C GLY A 152 -4.86 14.01 -5.04
N ALA A 153 -5.34 13.23 -6.00
CA ALA A 153 -6.72 12.78 -6.03
C ALA A 153 -6.98 11.64 -5.03
N THR A 154 -5.96 10.82 -4.76
CA THR A 154 -6.04 9.60 -3.95
C THR A 154 -4.90 9.49 -2.94
N LEU A 155 -5.09 8.69 -1.88
CA LEU A 155 -4.04 8.43 -0.89
C LEU A 155 -2.83 7.71 -1.48
N SER A 156 -3.03 6.91 -2.53
CA SER A 156 -1.95 6.26 -3.26
C SER A 156 -1.05 7.28 -3.95
N GLU A 157 -1.62 8.33 -4.56
CA GLU A 157 -0.84 9.42 -5.18
C GLU A 157 -0.07 10.23 -4.12
N CYS A 158 -0.69 10.52 -2.97
CA CYS A 158 0.00 11.21 -1.87
C CYS A 158 1.20 10.38 -1.37
N ALA A 159 1.03 9.06 -1.22
CA ALA A 159 2.12 8.16 -0.83
C ALA A 159 3.23 8.08 -1.90
N GLN A 160 2.88 8.07 -3.19
CA GLN A 160 3.85 8.13 -4.30
C GLN A 160 4.65 9.44 -4.27
N LYS A 161 3.98 10.58 -4.06
CA LYS A 161 4.65 11.88 -3.89
C LYS A 161 5.60 11.89 -2.69
N TYR A 162 5.20 11.30 -1.57
CA TYR A 162 6.07 11.17 -0.41
C TYR A 162 7.33 10.36 -0.75
N LEU A 163 7.16 9.21 -1.39
CA LEU A 163 8.29 8.34 -1.76
C LEU A 163 9.25 9.05 -2.71
N SER A 164 8.75 9.78 -3.71
CA SER A 164 9.60 10.50 -4.66
C SER A 164 10.29 11.73 -4.04
N GLN A 165 9.57 12.57 -3.30
CA GLN A 165 10.11 13.82 -2.77
C GLN A 165 10.91 13.66 -1.47
N SER A 166 10.42 12.86 -0.52
CA SER A 166 11.04 12.72 0.81
C SER A 166 12.01 11.54 0.89
N ALA A 167 11.70 10.42 0.23
CA ALA A 167 12.52 9.21 0.28
C ALA A 167 13.44 9.03 -0.94
N GLN A 168 13.26 9.82 -2.01
CA GLN A 168 13.96 9.67 -3.29
C GLN A 168 13.82 8.27 -3.90
N ILE A 169 12.62 7.69 -3.76
CA ILE A 169 12.27 6.38 -4.26
C ILE A 169 11.25 6.54 -5.38
N ASP A 170 11.63 6.17 -6.60
CA ASP A 170 10.70 6.05 -7.72
C ASP A 170 9.87 4.77 -7.54
N ALA A 171 8.61 4.94 -7.17
CA ALA A 171 7.68 3.87 -6.89
C ALA A 171 6.26 4.19 -7.35
N MET A 172 5.57 3.17 -7.83
CA MET A 172 4.17 3.21 -8.22
C MET A 172 3.37 2.29 -7.32
N LEU A 173 2.19 2.74 -6.90
CA LEU A 173 1.32 2.04 -5.96
C LEU A 173 -0.09 1.91 -6.55
N LYS A 174 -0.68 0.72 -6.41
CA LYS A 174 -2.11 0.47 -6.57
C LYS A 174 -2.65 -0.06 -5.26
N VAL A 175 -3.74 0.53 -4.78
CA VAL A 175 -4.38 0.17 -3.51
C VAL A 175 -5.88 0.05 -3.75
N ALA A 176 -6.51 -0.94 -3.13
CA ALA A 176 -7.94 -1.14 -3.13
C ALA A 176 -8.38 -1.55 -1.72
N VAL A 177 -9.50 -1.00 -1.27
CA VAL A 177 -10.17 -1.41 -0.03
C VAL A 177 -11.66 -1.46 -0.29
N SER A 178 -12.29 -2.57 0.09
CA SER A 178 -13.73 -2.71 -0.04
C SER A 178 -14.29 -3.72 0.95
N LYS A 179 -15.60 -3.67 1.15
CA LYS A 179 -16.34 -4.75 1.77
C LYS A 179 -16.54 -5.87 0.76
N THR A 180 -16.18 -7.08 1.14
CA THR A 180 -16.41 -8.30 0.37
C THR A 180 -17.33 -9.23 1.13
N GLN A 181 -18.04 -10.10 0.42
CA GLN A 181 -18.86 -11.13 1.04
C GLN A 181 -17.95 -12.30 1.43
N GLY A 182 -17.85 -12.58 2.72
CA GLY A 182 -17.17 -13.76 3.25
C GLY A 182 -18.16 -14.73 3.89
N LYS A 183 -17.64 -15.85 4.41
CA LYS A 183 -18.43 -16.88 5.09
C LYS A 183 -19.16 -16.35 6.33
N ASP A 184 -18.56 -15.40 7.03
CA ASP A 184 -19.11 -14.77 8.24
C ASP A 184 -19.81 -13.43 7.95
N GLY A 185 -20.22 -13.22 6.69
CA GLY A 185 -20.87 -12.00 6.21
C GLY A 185 -19.91 -10.98 5.61
N SER A 186 -20.34 -9.72 5.57
CA SER A 186 -19.59 -8.64 4.94
C SER A 186 -18.37 -8.23 5.78
N ASN A 187 -17.18 -8.42 5.23
CA ASN A 187 -15.91 -8.11 5.89
C ASN A 187 -15.09 -7.15 5.03
N TRP A 188 -14.39 -6.24 5.70
CA TRP A 188 -13.44 -5.36 5.03
C TRP A 188 -12.22 -6.14 4.58
N ARG A 189 -11.78 -5.88 3.35
CA ARG A 189 -10.53 -6.39 2.79
C ARG A 189 -9.74 -5.24 2.18
N GLY A 190 -8.43 -5.35 2.24
CA GLY A 190 -7.51 -4.39 1.64
C GLY A 190 -6.43 -5.11 0.85
N GLY A 191 -6.13 -4.62 -0.35
CA GLY A 191 -5.10 -5.17 -1.21
C GLY A 191 -4.27 -4.05 -1.78
N GLY A 192 -2.96 -4.26 -1.91
CA GLY A 192 -2.07 -3.26 -2.46
C GLY A 192 -0.89 -3.88 -3.17
N LEU A 193 -0.49 -3.27 -4.28
CA LEU A 193 0.65 -3.68 -5.08
C LEU A 193 1.54 -2.46 -5.32
N MET A 194 2.83 -2.61 -5.04
CA MET A 194 3.83 -1.56 -5.26
C MET A 194 4.96 -2.09 -6.11
N LEU A 195 5.42 -1.27 -7.04
CA LEU A 195 6.68 -1.43 -7.76
C LEU A 195 7.62 -0.29 -7.40
N GLN A 196 8.89 -0.62 -7.20
CA GLN A 196 9.98 0.31 -6.94
C GLN A 196 11.05 0.09 -8.01
N LYS A 197 11.40 1.17 -8.72
CA LYS A 197 12.45 1.15 -9.73
C LYS A 197 13.81 0.87 -9.10
N LEU A 198 14.61 0.05 -9.76
CA LEU A 198 15.98 -0.26 -9.38
C LEU A 198 16.96 0.41 -10.34
N ALA A 199 18.17 0.67 -9.84
CA ALA A 199 19.26 1.14 -10.70
C ALA A 199 19.62 0.05 -11.73
N PRO A 200 19.98 0.43 -12.97
CA PRO A 200 20.27 -0.49 -14.07
C PRO A 200 21.59 -1.23 -13.83
N THR A 201 21.53 -2.28 -13.02
CA THR A 201 22.70 -3.09 -12.59
C THR A 201 22.78 -4.44 -13.29
N GLY A 202 21.68 -4.89 -13.92
CA GLY A 202 21.57 -6.20 -14.58
C GLY A 202 22.07 -6.28 -16.03
N LEU A 203 22.31 -5.13 -16.68
CA LEU A 203 22.51 -5.03 -18.13
C LEU A 203 23.99 -4.74 -18.49
N GLN A 204 24.91 -5.44 -17.81
CA GLN A 204 26.35 -5.12 -17.83
C GLN A 204 27.02 -5.24 -19.21
N ARG A 205 26.40 -5.95 -20.16
CA ARG A 205 26.93 -6.17 -21.52
C ARG A 205 26.64 -5.04 -22.51
N MET A 206 25.84 -4.04 -22.12
CA MET A 206 25.48 -2.89 -22.97
C MET A 206 26.26 -1.64 -22.58
N SER A 207 26.42 -0.71 -23.54
CA SER A 207 26.91 0.64 -23.27
C SER A 207 25.98 1.37 -22.29
N GLY A 208 26.48 2.44 -21.64
CA GLY A 208 25.72 3.17 -20.62
C GLY A 208 24.37 3.69 -21.13
N GLU A 209 24.35 4.32 -22.29
CA GLU A 209 23.15 4.92 -22.89
C GLU A 209 22.11 3.86 -23.32
N GLN A 210 22.55 2.78 -23.99
CA GLN A 210 21.66 1.68 -24.38
C GLN A 210 21.05 0.97 -23.16
N ARG A 211 21.84 0.85 -22.09
CA ARG A 211 21.38 0.29 -20.81
C ARG A 211 20.31 1.13 -20.15
N GLU A 212 20.46 2.44 -20.18
CA GLU A 212 19.47 3.35 -19.59
C GLU A 212 18.15 3.29 -20.36
N LEU A 213 18.19 3.36 -21.69
CA LEU A 213 16.99 3.27 -22.53
C LEU A 213 16.22 1.97 -22.32
N GLU A 214 16.90 0.82 -22.36
CA GLU A 214 16.26 -0.48 -22.12
C GLU A 214 15.66 -0.58 -20.72
N SER A 215 16.34 -0.02 -19.71
CA SER A 215 15.85 0.01 -18.34
C SER A 215 14.60 0.89 -18.20
N GLU A 216 14.52 2.02 -18.89
CA GLU A 216 13.32 2.87 -18.91
C GLU A 216 12.15 2.16 -19.60
N ASP A 217 12.41 1.45 -20.71
CA ASP A 217 11.38 0.70 -21.43
C ASP A 217 10.81 -0.45 -20.60
N CYS A 218 11.68 -1.20 -19.94
CA CYS A 218 11.28 -2.25 -19.00
C CYS A 218 10.49 -1.67 -17.80
N TRP A 219 10.90 -0.51 -17.28
CA TRP A 219 10.21 0.15 -16.17
C TRP A 219 8.80 0.58 -16.58
N ARG A 220 8.67 1.25 -17.72
CA ARG A 220 7.39 1.69 -18.27
C ARG A 220 6.43 0.53 -18.51
N ARG A 221 6.93 -0.59 -19.04
CA ARG A 221 6.14 -1.82 -19.23
C ARG A 221 5.66 -2.41 -17.90
N ALA A 222 6.53 -2.45 -16.88
CA ALA A 222 6.16 -2.89 -15.54
C ALA A 222 5.04 -2.02 -14.91
N ILE A 223 5.07 -0.70 -15.14
CA ILE A 223 4.00 0.21 -14.70
C ILE A 223 2.69 -0.08 -15.42
N ILE A 224 2.72 -0.34 -16.74
CA ILE A 224 1.53 -0.70 -17.51
C ILE A 224 0.90 -1.99 -16.96
N PHE A 225 1.73 -3.00 -16.68
CA PHE A 225 1.26 -4.25 -16.07
C PHE A 225 0.66 -4.02 -14.67
N LEU A 226 1.32 -3.23 -13.82
CA LEU A 226 0.77 -2.81 -12.52
C LEU A 226 -0.61 -2.15 -12.67
N GLY A 227 -0.77 -1.25 -13.65
CA GLY A 227 -2.02 -0.55 -13.94
C GLY A 227 -3.17 -1.49 -14.33
N SER A 228 -2.85 -2.59 -15.04
CA SER A 228 -3.80 -3.61 -15.50
C SER A 228 -4.34 -4.53 -14.38
N CYS A 229 -3.74 -4.48 -13.18
CA CYS A 229 -4.25 -5.21 -12.03
C CYS A 229 -5.60 -4.61 -11.61
N THR A 230 -6.62 -5.44 -11.41
CA THR A 230 -7.96 -4.98 -11.03
C THR A 230 -8.13 -4.91 -9.51
N ASN A 231 -9.13 -4.17 -9.03
CA ASN A 231 -9.41 -4.10 -7.60
C ASN A 231 -9.92 -5.45 -7.09
N GLU A 232 -10.69 -6.17 -7.92
CA GLU A 232 -11.21 -7.49 -7.66
C GLU A 232 -10.07 -8.47 -7.39
N GLU A 233 -9.04 -8.50 -8.25
CA GLU A 233 -7.88 -9.39 -8.06
C GLU A 233 -7.02 -9.05 -6.83
N LEU A 234 -6.90 -7.75 -6.51
CA LEU A 234 -6.19 -7.32 -5.30
C LEU A 234 -6.90 -7.80 -4.04
N LEU A 235 -8.24 -7.81 -4.06
CA LEU A 235 -9.09 -8.13 -2.92
C LEU A 235 -9.50 -9.60 -2.85
N ASP A 236 -9.31 -10.39 -3.91
CA ASP A 236 -9.68 -11.79 -3.99
C ASP A 236 -8.86 -12.66 -3.01
N SER A 237 -9.56 -13.32 -2.07
CA SER A 237 -8.97 -14.25 -1.09
C SER A 237 -8.55 -15.58 -1.69
N ASP A 238 -9.21 -16.00 -2.78
CA ASP A 238 -9.04 -17.31 -3.39
C ASP A 238 -7.94 -17.26 -4.46
N LEU A 239 -7.65 -16.07 -5.00
CA LEU A 239 -6.56 -15.86 -5.92
C LEU A 239 -5.21 -15.90 -5.20
N HIS A 240 -4.45 -16.99 -5.34
CA HIS A 240 -3.12 -17.10 -4.74
C HIS A 240 -2.16 -15.95 -5.18
N PRO A 241 -1.37 -15.35 -4.28
CA PRO A 241 -0.48 -14.22 -4.61
C PRO A 241 0.48 -14.51 -5.77
N HIS A 242 1.04 -15.72 -5.83
CA HIS A 242 1.94 -16.09 -6.92
C HIS A 242 1.24 -16.13 -8.28
N LEU A 243 -0.05 -16.51 -8.32
CA LEU A 243 -0.82 -16.52 -9.56
C LEU A 243 -1.09 -15.09 -10.05
N LEU A 244 -1.42 -14.17 -9.13
CA LEU A 244 -1.56 -12.76 -9.46
C LEU A 244 -0.24 -12.18 -10.01
N LEU A 245 0.88 -12.43 -9.32
CA LEU A 245 2.19 -11.94 -9.76
C LEU A 245 2.61 -12.55 -11.10
N TYR A 246 2.32 -13.83 -11.34
CA TYR A 246 2.56 -14.48 -12.62
C TYR A 246 1.69 -13.89 -13.73
N ARG A 247 0.40 -13.67 -13.47
CA ARG A 247 -0.54 -13.03 -14.42
C ARG A 247 -0.06 -11.63 -14.82
N LEU A 248 0.51 -10.88 -13.89
CA LEU A 248 0.97 -9.51 -14.15
C LEU A 248 2.36 -9.45 -14.79
N PHE A 249 3.29 -10.30 -14.38
CA PHE A 249 4.72 -10.14 -14.70
C PHE A 249 5.37 -11.39 -15.32
N SER A 250 4.58 -12.32 -15.88
CA SER A 250 5.11 -13.54 -16.50
C SER A 250 6.06 -13.27 -17.67
N GLU A 251 5.83 -12.19 -18.42
CA GLU A 251 6.68 -11.80 -19.56
C GLU A 251 8.12 -11.48 -19.12
N ASP A 252 8.30 -10.81 -17.98
CA ASP A 252 9.62 -10.44 -17.44
C ASP A 252 10.23 -11.50 -16.52
N GLY A 253 9.42 -12.47 -16.07
CA GLY A 253 9.77 -13.37 -14.99
C GLY A 253 9.71 -12.69 -13.61
N VAL A 254 9.20 -13.43 -12.62
CA VAL A 254 9.07 -12.93 -11.24
C VAL A 254 9.69 -13.90 -10.25
N ARG A 255 10.54 -13.37 -9.38
CA ARG A 255 11.08 -14.06 -8.21
C ARG A 255 10.32 -13.63 -6.97
N VAL A 256 9.76 -14.59 -6.26
CA VAL A 256 9.05 -14.36 -4.99
C VAL A 256 9.95 -14.70 -3.80
N PHE A 257 9.80 -13.96 -2.71
CA PHE A 257 10.53 -14.18 -1.44
C PHE A 257 9.58 -14.66 -0.34
N ASN A 258 10.07 -14.83 0.89
CA ASN A 258 9.20 -15.21 2.01
C ASN A 258 8.21 -14.12 2.39
N PHE A 259 7.02 -14.54 2.82
CA PHE A 259 6.02 -13.68 3.43
C PHE A 259 6.51 -13.05 4.73
N SER A 260 6.07 -11.83 4.99
CA SER A 260 6.08 -11.22 6.32
C SER A 260 4.64 -11.11 6.81
N SER A 261 4.34 -11.56 8.02
CA SER A 261 2.99 -11.45 8.60
C SER A 261 2.67 -10.00 8.96
N LEU A 262 1.41 -9.62 8.81
CA LEU A 262 0.80 -8.44 9.39
C LEU A 262 -0.25 -8.92 10.39
N PHE A 263 -0.44 -8.23 11.50
CA PHE A 263 -1.48 -8.59 12.46
C PHE A 263 -1.92 -7.38 13.28
N MET A 264 -3.18 -7.38 13.69
CA MET A 264 -3.70 -6.34 14.59
C MET A 264 -3.12 -6.49 16.00
N LYS A 265 -2.60 -5.41 16.58
CA LYS A 265 -2.23 -5.35 17.99
C LYS A 265 -2.40 -3.92 18.54
N CYS A 266 -3.24 -3.77 19.55
CA CYS A 266 -3.28 -2.56 20.36
C CYS A 266 -2.09 -2.55 21.33
N ARG A 267 -1.45 -1.39 21.47
CA ARG A 267 -0.44 -1.10 22.49
C ARG A 267 -1.01 -0.05 23.42
#